data_AF-V6HVL2-F1
#
_entry.id   AF-V6HVL2-F1
#
_cell.length_a   1.000
_cell.length_b   1.000
_cell.length_c   1.000
_cell.angle_alpha   90.00
_cell.angle_beta   90.00
_cell.angle_gamma   90.00
#
_symmetry.space_group_name_H-M   'P 1'
#
loop_
_entity.id
_entity.type
_entity.pdbx_description
1 polymer ?
#
loop_
_entity_poly.entity_id
_entity_poly.type
_entity_poly.pdbx_seq_one_letter_code
_entity_poly.pdbx_strand_id
1 'polypeptide(L)'
;MDLVDAAGMFPYEKVSVVNVNNGARFETYLIEGKRGSGEICLNGAAARLGMKGDKVIIISYGSLEEKELPKGYQPKVVLVDEKNHIKKI
;
A
#
# COMPACT_ATOMS: atom_id res chain seq x y z
N MET A 1 11.04 -1.94 -2.32
CA MET A 1 10.64 -2.98 -1.33
C MET A 1 10.55 -2.49 0.11
N ASP A 2 11.30 -1.47 0.56
CA ASP A 2 11.30 -1.09 1.99
C ASP A 2 9.92 -0.76 2.57
N LEU A 3 9.03 -0.13 1.77
CA LEU A 3 7.64 0.14 2.17
C LEU A 3 6.79 -1.12 2.32
N VAL A 4 6.98 -2.10 1.42
CA VAL A 4 6.27 -3.38 1.42
C VAL A 4 6.64 -4.17 2.68
N ASP A 5 7.94 -4.27 2.97
CA ASP A 5 8.43 -4.95 4.18
C ASP A 5 7.97 -4.23 5.46
N ALA A 6 8.05 -2.90 5.47
CA ALA A 6 7.59 -2.10 6.59
C ALA A 6 6.08 -2.28 6.85
N ALA A 7 5.27 -2.41 5.80
CA ALA A 7 3.83 -2.65 5.90
C ALA A 7 3.47 -4.12 6.20
N GLY A 8 4.44 -5.04 6.15
CA GLY A 8 4.19 -6.48 6.32
C GLY A 8 3.42 -7.09 5.16
N MET A 9 3.59 -6.53 3.97
CA MET A 9 3.01 -6.98 2.71
C MET A 9 4.00 -7.87 1.94
N PHE A 10 3.53 -8.51 0.86
CA PHE A 10 4.30 -9.43 0.04
C PHE A 10 4.25 -9.04 -1.45
N PRO A 11 5.30 -9.34 -2.24
CA PRO A 11 5.22 -9.28 -3.69
C PRO A 11 4.02 -10.09 -4.22
N TYR A 12 3.36 -9.56 -5.25
CA TYR A 12 2.18 -10.16 -5.90
C TYR A 12 0.92 -10.24 -5.01
N GLU A 13 0.95 -9.67 -3.81
CA GLU A 13 -0.22 -9.59 -2.94
C GLU A 13 -1.28 -8.66 -3.54
N LYS A 14 -2.55 -9.07 -3.45
CA LYS A 14 -3.70 -8.24 -3.83
C LYS A 14 -3.86 -7.10 -2.84
N VAL A 15 -3.97 -5.88 -3.35
CA VAL A 15 -4.17 -4.67 -2.56
C VAL A 15 -5.32 -3.84 -3.08
N SER A 16 -5.98 -3.12 -2.19
CA SER A 16 -6.84 -1.99 -2.56
C SER A 16 -6.03 -0.70 -2.56
N VAL A 17 -6.21 0.11 -3.60
CA VAL A 17 -5.64 1.45 -3.72
C VAL A 17 -6.77 2.46 -3.74
N VAL A 18 -6.68 3.45 -2.86
CA VAL A 18 -7.63 4.56 -2.80
C VAL A 18 -6.89 5.88 -3.00
N ASN A 19 -7.31 6.64 -4.00
CA ASN A 19 -6.66 7.90 -4.39
C ASN A 19 -7.39 9.06 -3.72
N VAL A 20 -6.66 9.81 -2.88
CA VAL A 20 -7.19 10.94 -2.10
C VAL A 20 -7.51 12.13 -3.00
N ASN A 21 -6.77 12.31 -4.08
CA ASN A 21 -6.87 13.48 -4.94
C ASN A 21 -8.12 13.44 -5.83
N ASN A 22 -8.51 12.25 -6.30
CA ASN A 22 -9.61 12.11 -7.26
C ASN A 22 -10.74 11.16 -6.81
N GLY A 23 -10.61 10.52 -5.65
CA GLY A 23 -11.61 9.61 -5.09
C GLY A 23 -11.68 8.23 -5.76
N ALA A 24 -10.80 7.91 -6.71
CA ALA A 24 -10.77 6.59 -7.34
C ALA A 24 -10.45 5.49 -6.33
N ARG A 25 -11.13 4.35 -6.45
CA ARG A 25 -10.96 3.17 -5.60
C ARG A 25 -10.87 1.95 -6.49
N PHE A 26 -9.81 1.18 -6.38
CA PHE A 26 -9.59 0.02 -7.24
C PHE A 26 -8.74 -1.04 -6.56
N GLU A 27 -8.74 -2.23 -7.13
CA GLU A 27 -7.93 -3.35 -6.67
C GLU A 27 -6.85 -3.67 -7.69
N THR A 28 -5.67 -4.05 -7.22
CA THR A 28 -4.55 -4.48 -8.05
C THR A 28 -3.62 -5.37 -7.22
N TYR A 29 -2.40 -5.61 -7.68
CA TYR A 29 -1.38 -6.37 -6.97
C TYR A 29 -0.05 -5.62 -6.91
N LEU A 30 0.79 -5.98 -5.95
CA LEU A 30 2.12 -5.40 -5.78
C LEU A 30 3.13 -6.01 -6.76
N ILE A 31 3.99 -5.16 -7.32
CA ILE A 31 5.15 -5.55 -8.13
C ILE A 31 6.41 -5.09 -7.39
N GLU A 32 7.48 -5.89 -7.46
CA GLU A 32 8.73 -5.55 -6.80
C GLU A 32 9.33 -4.25 -7.34
N GLY A 33 9.54 -3.28 -6.44
CA GLY A 33 10.22 -2.03 -6.72
C GLY A 33 11.59 -1.97 -6.06
N LYS A 34 12.49 -1.14 -6.60
CA LYS A 34 13.86 -0.96 -6.06
C LYS A 34 13.84 -0.57 -4.57
N ARG A 35 14.76 -1.10 -3.77
CA ARG A 35 14.95 -0.68 -2.37
C ARG A 35 15.49 0.75 -2.29
N GLY A 36 15.08 1.50 -1.26
CA GLY A 36 15.46 2.89 -1.02
C GLY A 36 14.90 3.92 -2.00
N SER A 37 14.11 3.53 -3.01
CA SER A 37 13.67 4.47 -4.06
C SER A 37 12.50 5.34 -3.67
N GLY A 38 11.65 4.89 -2.72
CA GLY A 38 10.36 5.52 -2.45
C GLY A 38 9.40 5.47 -3.65
N GLU A 39 9.64 4.61 -4.63
CA GLU A 39 8.83 4.58 -5.85
C GLU A 39 7.44 4.00 -5.59
N ILE A 40 6.41 4.74 -6.03
CA ILE A 40 5.03 4.28 -6.14
C ILE A 40 4.59 4.58 -7.57
N CYS A 41 4.26 3.53 -8.32
CA CYS A 41 3.94 3.63 -9.73
C CYS A 41 2.65 2.86 -10.06
N LEU A 42 1.66 3.55 -10.63
CA LEU A 42 0.46 2.94 -11.16
C LEU A 42 0.72 2.55 -12.62
N ASN A 43 0.69 1.24 -12.89
CA ASN A 43 0.98 0.68 -14.22
C ASN A 43 -0.31 0.20 -14.92
N GLY A 44 -0.24 0.08 -16.25
CA GLY A 44 -1.33 -0.49 -17.06
C GLY A 44 -2.64 0.29 -16.90
N ALA A 45 -3.76 -0.43 -16.76
CA ALA A 45 -5.08 0.19 -16.62
C ALA A 45 -5.19 1.09 -15.38
N ALA A 46 -4.47 0.78 -14.30
CA ALA A 46 -4.47 1.58 -13.07
C ALA A 46 -3.86 2.98 -13.29
N ALA A 47 -2.99 3.16 -14.29
CA ALA A 47 -2.43 4.46 -14.64
C ALA A 47 -3.50 5.48 -15.10
N ARG A 48 -4.71 5.02 -15.49
CA ARG A 48 -5.84 5.89 -15.83
C ARG A 48 -6.61 6.39 -14.60
N LEU A 49 -6.30 5.86 -13.42
CA LEU A 49 -7.00 6.13 -12.15
C LEU A 49 -6.19 7.03 -11.20
N GLY A 50 -5.02 7.50 -11.62
CA GLY A 50 -4.21 8.45 -10.86
C GLY A 50 -3.09 9.04 -11.69
N MET A 51 -2.55 10.15 -11.23
CA MET A 51 -1.44 10.85 -11.87
C MET A 51 -0.22 10.93 -10.94
N LYS A 52 0.96 11.19 -11.51
CA LYS A 52 2.16 11.45 -10.72
C LYS A 52 1.90 12.63 -9.76
N GLY A 53 2.14 12.41 -8.47
CA GLY A 53 1.92 13.41 -7.41
C GLY A 53 0.59 13.24 -6.66
N ASP A 54 -0.30 12.36 -7.12
CA ASP A 54 -1.47 12.00 -6.33
C ASP A 54 -1.08 11.26 -5.06
N LYS A 55 -1.79 11.56 -3.97
CA LYS A 55 -1.67 10.85 -2.70
C LYS A 55 -2.60 9.65 -2.72
N VAL A 56 -2.03 8.47 -2.49
CA VAL A 56 -2.76 7.21 -2.45
C VAL A 56 -2.57 6.53 -1.10
N ILE A 57 -3.56 5.75 -0.70
CA ILE A 57 -3.48 4.82 0.42
C ILE A 57 -3.55 3.41 -0.16
N ILE A 58 -2.60 2.56 0.21
CA ILE A 58 -2.50 1.16 -0.22
C ILE A 58 -2.84 0.29 0.98
N ILE A 59 -3.82 -0.60 0.81
CA ILE A 59 -4.38 -1.41 1.88
C ILE A 59 -4.30 -2.87 1.48
N SER A 60 -3.73 -3.69 2.35
CA SER A 60 -3.90 -5.15 2.28
C SER A 60 -4.87 -5.61 3.36
N TYR A 61 -5.65 -6.64 3.04
CA TYR A 61 -6.58 -7.29 3.95
C TYR A 61 -6.18 -8.75 4.10
N GLY A 62 -6.19 -9.23 5.34
CA GLY A 62 -6.12 -10.64 5.67
C GLY A 62 -7.49 -11.15 6.10
N SER A 63 -7.85 -12.34 5.64
CA SER A 63 -8.95 -13.11 6.23
C SER A 63 -8.36 -14.05 7.26
N LEU A 64 -8.98 -14.11 8.42
CA LEU A 64 -8.57 -14.98 9.52
C LEU A 64 -9.80 -15.51 10.24
N GLU A 65 -9.66 -16.66 10.88
CA GLU A 65 -10.70 -17.13 11.79
C GLU A 65 -10.74 -16.27 13.06
N GLU A 66 -11.91 -16.12 13.68
CA GLU A 66 -12.07 -15.29 14.88
C GLU A 66 -11.12 -15.71 16.01
N LYS A 67 -10.86 -17.01 16.16
CA LYS A 67 -9.93 -17.56 17.15
C LYS A 67 -8.46 -17.20 16.90
N GLU A 68 -8.11 -16.86 15.65
CA GLU A 68 -6.76 -16.46 15.25
C GLU A 68 -6.54 -14.97 15.44
N LEU A 69 -7.60 -14.17 15.61
CA LEU A 69 -7.51 -12.73 15.79
C LEU A 69 -6.94 -12.44 17.19
N PRO A 70 -5.73 -11.85 17.29
CA PRO A 70 -5.15 -11.54 18.58
C PRO A 70 -6.02 -10.54 19.35
N LYS A 71 -6.20 -10.76 20.66
CA LYS A 71 -6.86 -9.76 21.52
C LYS A 71 -6.10 -8.44 21.43
N GLY A 72 -6.78 -7.38 21.01
CA GLY A 72 -6.17 -6.07 20.82
C GLY A 72 -5.38 -5.94 19.51
N TYR A 73 -5.70 -6.72 18.48
CA TYR A 73 -5.14 -6.56 17.14
C TYR A 73 -5.12 -5.09 16.70
N GLN A 74 -3.95 -4.66 16.23
CA GLN A 74 -3.75 -3.37 15.60
C GLN A 74 -3.18 -3.62 14.19
N PRO A 75 -3.74 -3.00 13.15
CA PRO A 75 -3.17 -3.09 11.82
C PRO A 75 -1.79 -2.42 11.79
N LYS A 76 -0.94 -2.86 10.89
CA LYS A 76 0.35 -2.19 10.65
C LYS A 76 0.11 -0.95 9.79
N VAL A 77 0.48 0.23 10.30
CA VAL A 77 0.24 1.51 9.61
C VAL A 77 1.57 2.20 9.35
N VAL A 78 1.99 2.25 8.09
CA VAL A 78 3.21 2.94 7.69
C VAL A 78 2.87 4.34 7.20
N LEU A 79 3.36 5.35 7.91
CA LEU A 79 3.26 6.75 7.51
C LEU A 79 4.56 7.19 6.84
N VAL A 80 4.43 7.84 5.69
CA VAL A 80 5.56 8.30 4.88
C VAL A 80 5.57 9.82 4.71
N ASP A 81 6.70 10.37 4.27
CA ASP A 81 6.82 11.77 3.84
C ASP A 81 6.47 11.96 2.34
N GLU A 82 6.60 13.19 1.83
CA GLU A 82 6.32 13.54 0.43
C GLU A 82 7.28 12.88 -0.58
N LYS A 83 8.37 12.25 -0.12
CA LYS A 83 9.30 11.45 -0.93
C LYS A 83 9.09 9.94 -0.71
N ASN A 84 8.00 9.56 -0.05
CA ASN A 84 7.67 8.19 0.33
C ASN A 84 8.74 7.53 1.23
N HIS A 85 9.49 8.30 2.01
CA HIS A 85 10.34 7.74 3.07
C HIS A 85 9.53 7.54 4.35
N ILE A 86 9.81 6.45 5.05
CA ILE A 86 9.09 6.09 6.29
C ILE A 86 9.39 7.14 7.37
N LYS A 87 8.32 7.71 7.93
CA LYS A 87 8.35 8.59 9.10
C LYS A 87 7.97 7.88 10.39
N LYS A 88 6.98 6.98 10.31
CA LYS A 88 6.44 6.26 11.47
C LYS A 88 5.86 4.91 11.04
N ILE A 89 6.00 3.92 11.91
CA ILE A 89 5.32 2.62 11.87
C ILE A 89 4.55 2.49 13.19
#